data_AF-A0A165CNG0-F1
#
_entry.id   AF-A0A165CNG0-F1
#
_cell.length_a   1.000
_cell.length_b   1.000
_cell.length_c   1.000
_cell.angle_alpha   90.00
_cell.angle_beta   90.00
_cell.angle_gamma   90.00
#
_symmetry.space_group_name_H-M   'P 1'
#
loop_
_entity.id
_entity.type
_entity.pdbx_description
1 polymer ?
#
loop_
_entity_poly.entity_id
_entity_poly.type
_entity_poly.pdbx_seq_one_letter_code
_entity_poly.pdbx_strand_id
1 'polypeptide(L)'
;MFTSVAALLLVTAVGTQGLAIKARDTCSNWACPATDTAGEAVYASVVDNGVLVCTYDYYAVPGGYTAGTVCNYVPSTGAYYAGYGNCPATASAVYSCPTEDTAGEAIYAAVDDNGILVCTYDYYAIPGGYTAGTVCNYEASTGAYYAGYGNCPSTASC
;
A
#
# COMPACT_ATOMS: atom_id res chain seq x y z
N MET A 1 -2.70 71.41 -1.90
CA MET A 1 -2.56 71.07 -0.46
C MET A 1 -2.56 69.55 -0.37
N PHE A 2 -1.37 68.94 -0.36
CA PHE A 2 -0.71 68.34 0.82
C PHE A 2 -1.49 67.15 1.41
N THR A 3 -1.08 65.91 1.08
CA THR A 3 -0.49 64.87 1.99
C THR A 3 -1.50 64.25 2.97
N SER A 4 -1.68 62.93 3.15
CA SER A 4 -0.68 61.87 3.37
C SER A 4 -1.32 60.46 3.35
N VAL A 5 -0.41 59.52 3.13
CA VAL A 5 -0.42 58.05 3.18
C VAL A 5 -1.06 57.43 4.43
N ALA A 6 -1.80 56.33 4.24
CA ALA A 6 -1.74 55.17 5.16
C ALA A 6 -1.97 53.89 4.35
N ALA A 7 -0.86 53.21 4.04
CA ALA A 7 -0.87 51.86 3.49
C ALA A 7 -1.32 50.88 4.58
N LEU A 8 -2.44 50.20 4.37
CA LEU A 8 -2.78 49.00 5.14
C LEU A 8 -2.63 47.80 4.20
N LEU A 9 -1.43 47.21 4.20
CA LEU A 9 -1.21 45.87 3.69
C LEU A 9 -2.01 44.90 4.59
N LEU A 10 -3.22 44.54 4.20
CA LEU A 10 -3.77 43.25 4.61
C LEU A 10 -3.13 42.19 3.72
N VAL A 11 -2.03 41.61 4.21
CA VAL A 11 -1.62 40.27 3.81
C VAL A 11 -2.72 39.35 4.33
N THR A 12 -3.75 39.12 3.52
CA THR A 12 -4.59 37.94 3.69
C THR A 12 -3.66 36.76 3.46
N ALA A 13 -3.22 36.15 4.56
CA ALA A 13 -2.55 34.88 4.54
C ALA A 13 -3.31 33.99 3.57
N VAL A 14 -2.64 33.62 2.48
CA VAL A 14 -3.03 32.48 1.68
C VAL A 14 -2.96 31.34 2.67
N GLY A 15 -4.10 31.02 3.28
CA GLY A 15 -4.29 29.72 3.88
C GLY A 15 -4.04 28.78 2.72
N THR A 16 -2.83 28.23 2.67
CA THR A 16 -2.65 26.93 2.09
C THR A 16 -3.67 26.09 2.83
N GLN A 17 -4.82 25.86 2.19
CA GLN A 17 -5.49 24.60 2.40
C GLN A 17 -4.44 23.60 1.92
N GLY A 18 -3.55 23.25 2.86
CA GLY A 18 -2.84 22.01 2.80
C GLY A 18 -3.93 21.04 2.46
N LEU A 19 -3.80 20.46 1.27
CA LEU A 19 -4.48 19.28 0.85
C LEU A 19 -4.44 18.37 2.08
N ALA A 20 -5.53 18.33 2.84
CA ALA A 20 -5.75 17.22 3.73
C ALA A 20 -5.99 16.10 2.73
N ILE A 21 -4.88 15.47 2.33
CA ILE A 21 -4.85 14.15 1.74
C ILE A 21 -5.87 13.40 2.56
N LYS A 22 -7.04 13.18 1.97
CA LYS A 22 -8.10 12.39 2.59
C LYS A 22 -7.39 11.10 2.91
N ALA A 23 -7.20 10.85 4.20
CA ALA A 23 -6.40 9.75 4.65
C ALA A 23 -6.89 8.51 3.90
N ARG A 24 -5.99 7.91 3.13
CA ARG A 24 -6.14 6.62 2.45
C ARG A 24 -6.18 5.50 3.51
N ASP A 25 -6.75 5.76 4.69
CA ASP A 25 -6.68 5.00 5.94
C ASP A 25 -7.52 3.71 5.91
N THR A 26 -7.90 3.23 4.73
CA THR A 26 -8.48 1.90 4.60
C THR A 26 -7.85 1.21 3.42
N CYS A 27 -6.56 0.91 3.54
CA CYS A 27 -5.98 -0.16 2.73
C CYS A 27 -6.83 -1.39 3.00
N SER A 28 -7.60 -1.86 2.03
CA SER A 28 -8.47 -3.03 2.24
C SER A 28 -7.68 -4.33 2.13
N ASN A 29 -6.47 -4.23 1.57
CA ASN A 29 -5.59 -5.32 1.24
C ASN A 29 -4.39 -5.26 2.19
N TRP A 30 -4.31 -6.20 3.13
CA TRP A 30 -3.21 -6.31 4.09
C TRP A 30 -2.51 -7.66 3.92
N ALA A 31 -1.19 -7.65 4.08
CA ALA A 31 -0.35 -8.83 4.07
C ALA A 31 0.04 -9.21 5.49
N CYS A 32 0.11 -10.52 5.72
CA CYS A 32 0.59 -11.06 6.98
C CYS A 32 2.06 -10.68 7.18
N PRO A 33 2.43 -10.08 8.33
CA PRO A 33 3.81 -9.76 8.64
C PRO A 33 4.56 -11.04 8.99
N ALA A 34 5.85 -11.14 8.69
CA ALA A 34 6.67 -12.25 9.19
C ALA A 34 6.73 -12.26 10.72
N THR A 35 6.80 -13.44 11.33
CA THR A 35 7.06 -13.59 12.77
C THR A 35 8.52 -13.99 13.02
N ASP A 36 9.10 -13.52 14.13
CA ASP A 36 10.47 -13.85 14.52
C ASP A 36 10.69 -15.35 14.78
N THR A 37 9.61 -16.11 15.05
CA THR A 37 9.67 -17.52 15.46
C THR A 37 9.28 -18.50 14.35
N ALA A 38 8.33 -18.15 13.48
CA ALA A 38 7.81 -19.04 12.44
C ALA A 38 8.04 -18.52 11.01
N GLY A 39 8.57 -17.31 10.84
CA GLY A 39 8.81 -16.71 9.53
C GLY A 39 7.52 -16.23 8.86
N GLU A 40 7.39 -16.45 7.57
CA GLU A 40 6.24 -16.03 6.76
C GLU A 40 4.97 -16.82 7.08
N ALA A 41 3.80 -16.20 6.87
CA ALA A 41 2.54 -16.88 7.05
C ALA A 41 2.35 -17.99 5.99
N VAL A 42 2.06 -19.20 6.43
CA VAL A 42 1.72 -20.34 5.55
C VAL A 42 0.29 -20.25 5.02
N TYR A 43 -0.55 -19.43 5.66
CA TYR A 43 -1.91 -19.16 5.22
C TYR A 43 -2.34 -17.74 5.60
N ALA A 44 -2.96 -17.04 4.66
CA ALA A 44 -3.51 -15.70 4.85
C ALA A 44 -4.93 -15.65 4.24
N SER A 45 -5.90 -15.12 4.98
CA SER A 45 -7.26 -14.94 4.48
C SER A 45 -7.97 -13.79 5.19
N VAL A 46 -8.77 -13.03 4.43
CA VAL A 46 -9.69 -12.04 5.00
C VAL A 46 -11.08 -12.68 5.09
N VAL A 47 -11.60 -12.80 6.31
CA VAL A 47 -12.94 -13.40 6.57
C VAL A 47 -14.05 -12.35 6.58
N ASP A 48 -15.30 -12.77 6.42
CA ASP A 48 -16.54 -11.95 6.24
C ASP A 48 -16.85 -10.88 7.30
N ASN A 49 -16.01 -10.69 8.32
CA ASN A 49 -16.10 -9.58 9.26
C ASN A 49 -14.97 -8.55 9.09
N GLY A 50 -14.23 -8.63 7.99
CA GLY A 50 -13.03 -7.84 7.78
C GLY A 50 -12.03 -8.14 8.89
N VAL A 51 -11.48 -9.34 8.92
CA VAL A 51 -10.35 -9.66 9.78
C VAL A 51 -9.34 -10.39 8.91
N LEU A 52 -8.10 -9.87 8.88
CA LEU A 52 -6.99 -10.58 8.25
C LEU A 52 -6.50 -11.66 9.22
N VAL A 53 -6.66 -12.92 8.84
CA VAL A 53 -6.19 -14.09 9.58
C VAL A 53 -4.89 -14.58 8.96
N CYS A 54 -3.84 -14.65 9.78
CA CYS A 54 -2.50 -15.08 9.41
C CYS A 54 -2.11 -16.30 10.23
N THR A 55 -1.92 -17.44 9.58
CA THR A 55 -1.42 -18.67 10.22
C THR A 55 0.01 -18.92 9.77
N TYR A 56 0.90 -19.21 10.70
CA TYR A 56 2.33 -19.34 10.41
C TYR A 56 2.84 -20.77 10.48
N ASP A 57 2.18 -21.64 11.24
CA ASP A 57 2.65 -23.00 11.41
C ASP A 57 1.50 -23.93 11.82
N TYR A 58 1.71 -25.22 11.52
CA TYR A 58 0.81 -26.29 11.90
C TYR A 58 1.62 -27.44 12.51
N TYR A 59 1.15 -27.96 13.63
CA TYR A 59 1.71 -29.14 14.29
C TYR A 59 0.77 -30.34 14.14
N ALA A 60 1.36 -31.50 13.87
CA ALA A 60 0.62 -32.76 13.82
C ALA A 60 0.20 -33.18 15.24
N VAL A 61 -1.07 -33.53 15.38
CA VAL A 61 -1.67 -34.07 16.60
C VAL A 61 -2.40 -35.39 16.28
N PRO A 62 -2.62 -36.28 17.26
CA PRO A 62 -3.41 -37.48 17.02
C PRO A 62 -4.80 -37.11 16.46
N GLY A 63 -5.07 -37.48 15.22
CA GLY A 63 -6.34 -37.17 14.53
C GLY A 63 -6.35 -35.92 13.65
N GLY A 64 -5.22 -35.22 13.44
CA GLY A 64 -5.16 -34.11 12.48
C GLY A 64 -3.98 -33.15 12.65
N TYR A 65 -4.19 -31.90 12.25
CA TYR A 65 -3.26 -30.80 12.42
C TYR A 65 -3.90 -29.71 13.28
N THR A 66 -3.08 -29.04 14.08
CA THR A 66 -3.48 -27.86 14.86
C THR A 66 -2.57 -26.70 14.47
N ALA A 67 -3.11 -25.50 14.35
CA ALA A 67 -2.30 -24.32 14.10
C ALA A 67 -1.54 -23.95 15.38
N GLY A 68 -0.26 -23.58 15.27
CA GLY A 68 0.55 -23.21 16.43
C GLY A 68 0.61 -21.71 16.67
N THR A 69 0.75 -20.92 15.61
CA THR A 69 0.66 -19.45 15.65
C THR A 69 -0.41 -18.96 14.69
N VAL A 70 -1.37 -18.21 15.23
CA VAL A 70 -2.42 -17.54 14.45
C VAL A 70 -2.57 -16.11 14.93
N CYS A 71 -2.44 -15.16 14.02
CA CYS A 71 -2.52 -13.74 14.28
C CYS A 71 -3.66 -13.14 13.46
N ASN A 72 -4.54 -12.39 14.13
CA ASN A 72 -5.66 -11.72 13.51
C ASN A 72 -5.42 -10.21 13.56
N TYR A 73 -5.63 -9.52 12.45
CA TYR A 73 -5.41 -8.09 12.33
C TYR A 73 -6.67 -7.37 11.86
N VAL A 74 -6.82 -6.13 12.32
CA VAL A 74 -7.86 -5.20 11.85
C VAL A 74 -7.50 -4.76 10.44
N PRO A 75 -8.32 -5.01 9.41
CA PRO A 75 -8.01 -4.75 8.01
C PRO A 75 -8.18 -3.29 7.61
N SER A 76 -8.54 -2.39 8.52
CA SER A 76 -8.48 -0.95 8.25
C SER A 76 -7.17 -0.34 8.73
N THR A 77 -6.54 -0.91 9.76
CA THR A 77 -5.34 -0.32 10.40
C THR A 77 -4.12 -1.24 10.39
N GLY A 78 -4.29 -2.50 10.01
CA GLY A 78 -3.29 -3.55 10.16
C GLY A 78 -2.96 -3.88 11.61
N ALA A 79 -3.63 -3.27 12.60
CA ALA A 79 -3.29 -3.46 13.99
C ALA A 79 -3.63 -4.87 14.44
N TYR A 80 -2.76 -5.46 15.25
CA TYR A 80 -3.06 -6.74 15.90
C TYR A 80 -4.35 -6.63 16.72
N TYR A 81 -5.27 -7.55 16.45
CA TYR A 81 -6.57 -7.65 17.10
C TYR A 81 -6.57 -8.75 18.17
N ALA A 82 -6.22 -9.98 17.77
CA ALA A 82 -6.24 -11.16 18.64
C ALA A 82 -5.46 -12.30 18.01
N GLY A 83 -5.06 -13.30 18.79
CA GLY A 83 -4.23 -14.38 18.30
C GLY A 83 -3.53 -15.14 19.41
N TYR A 84 -2.73 -16.11 19.02
CA TYR A 84 -1.88 -16.88 19.92
C TYR A 84 -0.55 -17.22 19.22
N GLY A 85 0.49 -17.40 20.03
CA GLY A 85 1.88 -17.39 19.59
C GLY A 85 2.48 -15.97 19.58
N ASN A 86 3.73 -15.84 19.14
CA ASN A 86 4.45 -14.56 19.10
C ASN A 86 4.03 -13.74 17.87
N CYS A 87 2.86 -13.12 17.93
CA CYS A 87 2.32 -12.30 16.86
C CYS A 87 3.01 -10.92 16.77
N PRO A 88 3.38 -10.46 15.57
CA PRO A 88 3.79 -9.09 15.32
C PRO A 88 2.71 -8.08 15.69
N ALA A 89 3.12 -6.87 16.04
CA ALA A 89 2.20 -5.82 16.47
C ALA A 89 1.29 -5.29 15.32
N THR A 90 1.76 -5.39 14.08
CA THR A 90 1.07 -4.83 12.90
C THR A 90 1.30 -5.67 11.65
N ALA A 91 0.25 -5.87 10.87
CA ALA A 91 0.32 -6.31 9.49
C ALA A 91 0.76 -5.16 8.56
N SER A 92 1.18 -5.50 7.35
CA SER A 92 1.66 -4.53 6.35
C SER A 92 0.57 -4.27 5.31
N ALA A 93 0.37 -3.00 4.94
CA ALA A 93 -0.56 -2.67 3.87
C ALA A 93 0.00 -3.18 2.54
N VAL A 94 -0.87 -3.79 1.72
CA VAL A 94 -0.54 -4.21 0.36
C VAL A 94 -1.02 -3.13 -0.58
N TYR A 95 -0.06 -2.48 -1.21
CA TYR A 95 -0.36 -1.48 -2.23
C TYR A 95 -0.63 -2.13 -3.58
N SER A 96 -1.56 -1.54 -4.30
CA SER A 96 -1.97 -1.85 -5.66
C SER A 96 -1.64 -0.68 -6.56
N CYS A 97 -1.47 -0.97 -7.84
CA CYS A 97 -1.13 0.07 -8.80
C CYS A 97 -2.18 1.19 -8.80
N PRO A 98 -1.77 2.46 -8.67
CA PRO A 98 -2.71 3.57 -8.73
C PRO A 98 -3.25 3.71 -10.15
N THR A 99 -4.51 4.10 -10.32
CA THR A 99 -4.99 4.57 -11.62
C THR A 99 -4.14 5.74 -12.09
N GLU A 100 -3.68 5.71 -13.33
CA GLU A 100 -3.07 6.89 -13.93
C GLU A 100 -4.17 7.89 -14.32
N ASP A 101 -3.96 9.18 -14.07
CA ASP A 101 -4.94 10.27 -14.30
C ASP A 101 -5.40 10.36 -15.78
N THR A 102 -4.68 9.70 -16.70
CA THR A 102 -4.93 9.76 -18.15
C THR A 102 -5.02 8.41 -18.88
N ALA A 103 -4.53 7.29 -18.33
CA ALA A 103 -4.40 6.01 -19.06
C ALA A 103 -5.32 4.88 -18.56
N GLY A 104 -5.92 5.03 -17.36
CA GLY A 104 -6.72 3.98 -16.74
C GLY A 104 -5.92 3.10 -15.78
N GLU A 105 -6.43 1.90 -15.50
CA GLU A 105 -5.79 0.91 -14.62
C GLU A 105 -4.48 0.38 -15.21
N ALA A 106 -3.56 -0.06 -14.34
CA ALA A 106 -2.34 -0.72 -14.79
C ALA A 106 -2.68 -1.99 -15.59
N ILE A 107 -2.10 -2.12 -16.78
CA ILE A 107 -2.21 -3.31 -17.63
C ILE A 107 -1.33 -4.47 -17.14
N TYR A 108 -0.35 -4.16 -16.29
CA TYR A 108 0.45 -5.14 -15.59
C TYR A 108 0.81 -4.61 -14.20
N ALA A 109 0.63 -5.45 -13.18
CA ALA A 109 0.97 -5.17 -11.79
C ALA A 109 1.60 -6.41 -11.17
N ALA A 110 2.82 -6.28 -10.65
CA ALA A 110 3.49 -7.35 -9.92
C ALA A 110 4.45 -6.79 -8.88
N VAL A 111 4.59 -7.50 -7.76
CA VAL A 111 5.63 -7.21 -6.77
C VAL A 111 6.83 -8.10 -7.09
N ASP A 112 8.03 -7.51 -7.16
CA ASP A 112 9.28 -8.25 -7.37
C ASP A 112 9.85 -8.81 -6.06
N ASP A 113 10.93 -9.59 -6.16
CA ASP A 113 11.61 -10.21 -5.00
C ASP A 113 12.23 -9.18 -4.03
N ASN A 114 12.31 -7.90 -4.42
CA ASN A 114 12.81 -6.80 -3.58
C ASN A 114 11.67 -6.03 -2.90
N GLY A 115 10.42 -6.48 -3.03
CA GLY A 115 9.26 -5.79 -2.48
C GLY A 115 8.90 -4.51 -3.23
N ILE A 116 9.23 -4.44 -4.53
CA ILE A 116 8.87 -3.32 -5.40
C ILE A 116 7.64 -3.70 -6.23
N LEU A 117 6.56 -2.96 -6.05
CA LEU A 117 5.37 -3.02 -6.89
C LEU A 117 5.65 -2.30 -8.22
N VAL A 118 5.80 -3.08 -9.28
CA VAL A 118 5.95 -2.62 -10.66
C VAL A 118 4.59 -2.51 -11.33
N CYS A 119 4.27 -1.31 -11.80
CA CYS A 119 3.04 -0.97 -12.48
C CYS A 119 3.31 -0.50 -13.90
N THR A 120 2.81 -1.21 -14.90
CA THR A 120 2.87 -0.79 -16.30
C THR A 120 1.49 -0.36 -16.77
N TYR A 121 1.40 0.76 -17.47
CA TYR A 121 0.11 1.33 -17.90
C TYR A 121 -0.10 1.27 -19.41
N ASP A 122 0.97 1.36 -20.19
CA ASP A 122 0.88 1.35 -21.64
C ASP A 122 2.09 0.69 -22.30
N TYR A 123 1.86 0.23 -23.53
CA TYR A 123 2.89 -0.23 -24.46
C TYR A 123 2.73 0.49 -25.79
N TYR A 124 3.84 0.87 -26.41
CA TYR A 124 3.84 1.33 -27.79
C TYR A 124 4.65 0.41 -28.69
N ALA A 125 4.18 0.28 -29.93
CA ALA A 125 4.81 -0.55 -30.94
C ALA A 125 6.15 0.05 -31.39
N ILE A 126 7.15 -0.82 -31.50
CA ILE A 126 8.45 -0.52 -32.09
C ILE A 126 8.76 -1.55 -33.19
N PRO A 127 9.67 -1.27 -34.13
CA PRO A 127 10.07 -2.26 -35.12
C PRO A 127 10.58 -3.54 -34.42
N GLY A 128 9.86 -4.65 -34.60
CA GLY A 128 10.21 -5.94 -34.00
C GLY A 128 9.61 -6.25 -32.62
N GLY A 129 8.72 -5.41 -32.07
CA GLY A 129 8.04 -5.72 -30.81
C GLY A 129 7.25 -4.57 -30.19
N TYR A 130 7.11 -4.63 -28.86
CA TYR A 130 6.48 -3.60 -28.04
C TYR A 130 7.45 -3.19 -26.93
N THR A 131 7.42 -1.93 -26.54
CA THR A 131 8.10 -1.45 -25.33
C THR A 131 7.09 -0.74 -24.45
N ALA A 132 7.28 -0.84 -23.13
CA ALA A 132 6.42 -0.13 -22.20
C ALA A 132 6.65 1.38 -22.34
N GLY A 133 5.59 2.17 -22.22
CA GLY A 133 5.67 3.63 -22.28
C GLY A 133 5.62 4.31 -20.92
N THR A 134 4.83 3.77 -20.00
CA THR A 134 4.79 4.21 -18.61
C THR A 134 4.96 3.02 -17.69
N VAL A 135 6.00 3.09 -16.85
CA VAL A 135 6.27 2.12 -15.79
C VAL A 135 6.58 2.86 -14.51
N CYS A 136 5.83 2.55 -13.47
CA CYS A 136 5.96 3.15 -12.16
C CYS A 136 6.24 2.07 -11.12
N ASN A 137 7.32 2.26 -10.38
CA ASN A 137 7.74 1.36 -9.32
C ASN A 137 7.45 2.03 -7.98
N TYR A 138 6.79 1.29 -7.10
CA TYR A 138 6.45 1.72 -5.76
C TYR A 138 7.01 0.73 -4.74
N GLU A 139 7.35 1.20 -3.56
CA GLU A 139 7.63 0.30 -2.45
C GLU A 139 6.32 -0.40 -2.05
N ALA A 140 6.27 -1.74 -2.10
CA ALA A 140 5.04 -2.50 -1.91
C ALA A 140 4.50 -2.45 -0.47
N SER A 141 5.34 -2.06 0.49
CA SER A 141 5.01 -1.93 1.92
C SER A 141 4.48 -0.56 2.33
N THR A 142 4.86 0.50 1.60
CA THR A 142 4.49 1.90 1.94
C THR A 142 3.71 2.59 0.83
N GLY A 143 3.69 2.03 -0.38
CA GLY A 143 3.12 2.64 -1.57
C GLY A 143 3.91 3.87 -2.06
N ALA A 144 5.06 4.16 -1.46
CA ALA A 144 5.89 5.29 -1.84
C ALA A 144 6.45 5.09 -3.24
N TYR A 145 6.37 6.11 -4.08
CA TYR A 145 7.00 6.08 -5.39
C TYR A 145 8.52 5.95 -5.23
N TYR A 146 9.08 4.94 -5.90
CA TYR A 146 10.51 4.62 -5.86
C TYR A 146 11.21 5.15 -7.11
N ALA A 147 10.77 4.71 -8.30
CA ALA A 147 11.37 5.08 -9.58
C ALA A 147 10.45 4.70 -10.73
N GLY A 148 10.72 5.19 -11.94
CA GLY A 148 9.86 4.94 -13.08
C GLY A 148 10.11 5.91 -14.22
N TYR A 149 9.36 5.73 -15.30
CA TYR A 149 9.33 6.65 -16.43
C TYR A 149 7.89 6.80 -16.94
N GLY A 150 7.61 7.96 -17.53
CA GLY A 150 6.25 8.40 -17.85
C GLY A 150 5.62 9.22 -16.71
N ASN A 151 4.31 9.41 -16.75
CA ASN A 151 3.57 10.20 -15.76
C ASN A 151 3.16 9.33 -14.58
N CYS A 152 4.09 9.12 -13.65
CA CYS A 152 3.82 8.31 -12.46
C CYS A 152 3.16 9.12 -11.34
N PRO A 153 2.04 8.63 -10.77
CA PRO A 153 1.52 9.13 -9.51
C PRO A 153 2.58 9.09 -8.40
N SER A 154 2.50 10.03 -7.45
CA SER A 154 3.46 10.11 -6.33
C SER A 154 3.32 8.97 -5.32
N THR A 155 2.18 8.25 -5.32
CA THR A 155 1.87 7.19 -4.36
C THR A 155 0.93 6.15 -4.93
N ALA A 156 1.23 4.87 -4.73
CA ALA A 156 0.37 3.76 -5.07
C ALA A 156 -0.89 3.71 -4.20
N SER A 157 -1.97 3.16 -4.76
CA SER A 157 -3.22 2.99 -4.05
C SER A 157 -3.14 1.81 -3.09
N CYS A 158 -3.89 1.89 -2.02
CA CYS A 158 -4.35 0.73 -1.28
C CYS A 158 -5.89 0.84 -1.17
#